data_AF-A0A6A6KU67-F1
#
_entry.id   AF-A0A6A6KU67-F1
#
_cell.length_a   1.000
_cell.length_b   1.000
_cell.length_c   1.000
_cell.angle_alpha   90.00
_cell.angle_beta   90.00
_cell.angle_gamma   90.00
#
_symmetry.space_group_name_H-M   'P 1'
#
loop_
_entity.id
_entity.type
_entity.pdbx_description
1 polymer ?
#
loop_
_entity_poly.entity_id
_entity_poly.type
_entity_poly.pdbx_seq_one_letter_code
_entity_poly.pdbx_strand_id
1 'polypeptide(L)'
;MLNFGNFVLHDSESKIIWQTFDAPTDTILLGQSLVAREQLVCSISNTSHMSGRFALKMPRNGNLEMFALEYPVRRDYFYWRSCTRNARGNVLLNLDTNDLLYLLDTNGNNIRNLSDSRTIFGQALYRATIDADGIFRLYSHNLDRYSYCVGLIVIAISAALIFRHRARECKAISNEASEGLVIDVT
;
A
#
# COMPACT_ATOMS: atom_id res chain seq x y z
N MET A 1 -17.63 -19.97 4.51
CA MET A 1 -16.54 -18.98 4.62
C MET A 1 -15.42 -19.46 3.72
N LEU A 2 -14.98 -18.65 2.75
CA LEU A 2 -13.80 -18.99 1.96
C LEU A 2 -12.58 -18.95 2.89
N ASN A 3 -11.59 -19.80 2.66
CA ASN A 3 -10.44 -20.03 3.56
C ASN A 3 -9.54 -18.80 3.81
N PHE A 4 -9.86 -17.63 3.22
CA PHE A 4 -9.05 -16.41 3.26
C PHE A 4 -9.74 -15.20 3.93
N GLY A 5 -10.85 -15.41 4.62
CA GLY A 5 -11.54 -14.34 5.36
C GLY A 5 -12.52 -13.49 4.54
N ASN A 6 -12.81 -13.90 3.29
CA ASN A 6 -13.87 -13.30 2.50
C ASN A 6 -15.24 -13.78 3.00
N PHE A 7 -16.10 -12.85 3.42
CA PHE A 7 -17.49 -13.12 3.72
C PHE A 7 -18.32 -12.79 2.48
N VAL A 8 -19.09 -13.77 2.02
CA VAL A 8 -19.80 -13.72 0.75
C VAL A 8 -21.28 -13.98 1.00
N LEU A 9 -22.14 -13.14 0.44
CA LEU A 9 -23.57 -13.34 0.41
C LEU A 9 -24.00 -13.85 -0.97
N HIS A 10 -24.80 -14.91 -0.97
CA HIS A 10 -25.34 -15.53 -2.18
C HIS A 10 -26.85 -15.30 -2.26
N ASP A 11 -27.37 -15.23 -3.48
CA ASP A 11 -28.81 -15.35 -3.73
C ASP A 11 -29.28 -16.83 -3.76
N SER A 12 -30.55 -17.06 -4.06
CA SER A 12 -31.14 -18.40 -4.16
C SER A 12 -30.54 -19.26 -5.28
N GLU A 13 -29.89 -18.66 -6.26
CA GLU A 13 -29.22 -19.33 -7.39
C GLU A 13 -27.72 -19.53 -7.12
N SER A 14 -27.26 -19.29 -5.88
CA SER A 14 -25.84 -19.35 -5.46
C SER A 14 -24.93 -18.30 -6.12
N LYS A 15 -25.49 -17.26 -6.73
CA LYS A 15 -24.69 -16.16 -7.30
C LYS A 15 -24.26 -15.21 -6.18
N ILE A 16 -22.99 -14.76 -6.25
CA ILE A 16 -22.45 -13.75 -5.33
C ILE A 16 -23.16 -12.42 -5.60
N ILE A 17 -23.85 -11.90 -4.58
CA ILE A 17 -24.51 -10.60 -4.63
C ILE A 17 -23.80 -9.53 -3.79
N TRP A 18 -22.94 -9.96 -2.87
CA TRP A 18 -22.09 -9.07 -2.06
C TRP A 18 -20.91 -9.85 -1.46
N GLN A 19 -19.76 -9.18 -1.28
CA GLN A 19 -18.62 -9.74 -0.56
C GLN A 19 -17.81 -8.67 0.16
N THR A 20 -17.14 -9.03 1.26
CA THR A 20 -16.31 -8.09 2.04
C THR A 20 -15.08 -7.62 1.29
N PHE A 21 -14.54 -8.44 0.37
CA PHE A 21 -13.34 -8.09 -0.39
C PHE A 21 -13.54 -6.89 -1.32
N ASP A 22 -14.78 -6.56 -1.68
CA ASP A 22 -15.14 -5.40 -2.50
C ASP A 22 -15.19 -4.09 -1.69
N ALA A 23 -15.03 -4.15 -0.37
CA ALA A 23 -15.09 -2.99 0.54
C ALA A 23 -13.92 -3.01 1.54
N PRO A 24 -12.67 -2.81 1.08
CA PRO A 24 -11.50 -2.83 1.94
C PRO A 24 -11.51 -1.66 2.96
N THR A 25 -10.90 -1.89 4.12
CA THR A 25 -10.79 -0.89 5.22
C THR A 25 -9.36 -0.35 5.33
N ASP A 26 -8.59 -0.81 6.32
CA ASP A 26 -7.16 -0.51 6.49
C ASP A 26 -6.26 -1.66 6.04
N THR A 27 -6.85 -2.80 5.64
CA THR A 27 -6.16 -4.07 5.48
C THR A 27 -6.55 -4.76 4.16
N ILE A 28 -5.55 -5.38 3.50
CA ILE A 28 -5.72 -6.34 2.41
C ILE A 28 -5.36 -7.73 2.94
N LEU A 29 -6.21 -8.72 2.62
CA LEU A 29 -6.02 -10.12 2.99
C LEU A 29 -5.53 -10.97 1.80
N LEU A 30 -5.11 -12.20 2.09
CA LEU A 30 -4.76 -13.19 1.07
C LEU A 30 -5.89 -13.36 0.04
N GLY A 31 -5.54 -13.35 -1.24
CA GLY A 31 -6.48 -13.46 -2.36
C GLY A 31 -7.33 -12.20 -2.61
N GLN A 32 -7.08 -11.11 -1.88
CA GLN A 32 -7.74 -9.82 -2.10
C GLN A 32 -6.86 -8.91 -2.96
N SER A 33 -7.52 -8.10 -3.78
CA SER A 33 -6.88 -7.08 -4.60
C SER A 33 -7.47 -5.70 -4.28
N LEU A 34 -6.61 -4.69 -4.14
CA LEU A 34 -7.03 -3.29 -4.13
C LEU A 34 -7.02 -2.77 -5.56
N VAL A 35 -8.21 -2.54 -6.10
CA VAL A 35 -8.40 -2.08 -7.47
C VAL A 35 -8.14 -0.58 -7.60
N ALA A 36 -7.94 -0.13 -8.83
CA ALA A 36 -7.74 1.29 -9.07
C ALA A 36 -8.95 2.12 -8.65
N ARG A 37 -8.66 3.30 -8.07
CA ARG A 37 -9.56 4.27 -7.42
C ARG A 37 -9.92 3.93 -5.98
N GLU A 38 -9.61 2.72 -5.50
CA GLU A 38 -9.80 2.36 -4.11
C GLU A 38 -8.60 2.79 -3.24
N GLN A 39 -8.84 2.80 -1.94
CA GLN A 39 -7.84 3.12 -0.94
C GLN A 39 -8.05 2.31 0.34
N LEU A 40 -6.96 2.08 1.06
CA LEU A 40 -6.97 1.70 2.46
C LEU A 40 -6.82 2.96 3.31
N VAL A 41 -7.61 3.09 4.38
CA VAL A 41 -7.51 4.21 5.33
C VAL A 41 -7.21 3.65 6.70
N CYS A 42 -6.13 4.11 7.33
CA CYS A 42 -5.71 3.60 8.63
C CYS A 42 -6.79 3.79 9.69
N SER A 43 -6.76 2.96 10.73
CA SER A 43 -7.52 3.21 11.96
C SER A 43 -6.96 4.42 12.74
N ILE A 44 -7.76 5.09 13.58
CA ILE A 44 -7.28 6.16 14.49
C ILE A 44 -6.26 5.59 15.49
N SER A 45 -6.51 4.38 15.99
CA SER A 45 -5.63 3.66 16.92
C SER A 45 -5.92 2.16 16.87
N ASN A 46 -5.12 1.36 17.58
CA ASN A 46 -5.34 -0.08 17.72
C ASN A 46 -6.66 -0.44 18.42
N THR A 47 -7.29 0.50 19.10
CA THR A 47 -8.56 0.32 19.83
C THR A 47 -9.73 1.08 19.20
N SER A 48 -9.46 1.93 18.21
CA SER A 48 -10.46 2.76 17.53
C SER A 48 -10.35 2.59 16.02
N HIS A 49 -11.19 1.70 15.48
CA HIS A 49 -11.25 1.36 14.04
C HIS A 49 -12.00 2.39 13.17
N MET A 50 -12.20 3.61 13.68
CA MET A 50 -12.67 4.73 12.87
C MET A 50 -11.58 5.18 11.89
N SER A 51 -11.98 5.79 10.78
CA SER A 51 -11.06 6.32 9.77
C SER A 51 -10.11 7.35 10.37
N GLY A 52 -8.81 7.07 10.26
CA GLY A 52 -7.70 7.90 10.70
C GLY A 52 -7.20 8.83 9.61
N ARG A 53 -5.94 9.25 9.76
CA ARG A 53 -5.34 10.35 8.98
C ARG A 53 -4.32 9.91 7.92
N PHE A 54 -4.15 8.62 7.70
CA PHE A 54 -3.23 8.11 6.69
C PHE A 54 -3.95 7.16 5.75
N ALA A 55 -3.58 7.19 4.48
CA ALA A 55 -4.17 6.34 3.48
C ALA A 55 -3.13 5.80 2.51
N LEU A 56 -3.40 4.59 2.01
CA LEU A 56 -2.73 3.96 0.88
C LEU A 56 -3.74 3.90 -0.27
N LYS A 57 -3.44 4.53 -1.41
CA LYS A 57 -4.38 4.60 -2.54
C LYS A 57 -3.77 4.02 -3.79
N MET A 58 -4.63 3.42 -4.61
CA MET A 58 -4.31 3.01 -5.96
C MET A 58 -4.94 3.96 -6.99
N PRO A 59 -4.41 5.18 -7.21
CA PRO A 59 -4.91 6.06 -8.26
C PRO A 59 -4.79 5.43 -9.66
N ARG A 60 -5.56 5.96 -10.61
CA ARG A 60 -5.49 5.54 -12.04
C ARG A 60 -4.14 5.78 -12.72
N ASN A 61 -3.24 6.53 -12.09
CA ASN A 61 -1.94 6.88 -12.67
C ASN A 61 -0.92 5.72 -12.62
N GLY A 62 -1.29 4.57 -12.04
CA GLY A 62 -0.45 3.38 -11.99
C GLY A 62 0.58 3.36 -10.85
N ASN A 63 0.65 4.39 -10.01
CA ASN A 63 1.41 4.34 -8.76
C ASN A 63 0.52 3.92 -7.61
N LEU A 64 1.04 3.07 -6.72
CA LEU A 64 0.55 2.95 -5.36
C LEU A 64 1.14 4.10 -4.55
N GLU A 65 0.31 4.82 -3.79
CA GLU A 65 0.71 6.07 -3.12
C GLU A 65 0.26 6.05 -1.64
N MET A 66 1.13 6.50 -0.73
CA MET A 66 0.82 6.70 0.69
C MET A 66 0.87 8.18 1.04
N PHE A 67 -0.15 8.68 1.73
CA PHE A 67 -0.31 10.10 2.03
C PHE A 67 -1.02 10.34 3.36
N ALA A 68 -0.77 11.52 3.93
CA ALA A 68 -1.54 12.02 5.05
C ALA A 68 -2.81 12.72 4.54
N LEU A 69 -3.93 12.40 5.16
CA LEU A 69 -5.21 13.06 4.98
C LEU A 69 -5.21 14.34 5.81
N GLU A 70 -4.80 15.46 5.22
CA GLU A 70 -4.95 16.79 5.83
C GLU A 70 -6.26 17.46 5.39
N TYR A 71 -6.98 18.04 6.35
CA TYR A 71 -8.17 18.83 6.10
C TYR A 71 -7.87 20.32 6.42
N PRO A 72 -8.25 21.30 5.58
CA PRO A 72 -8.83 21.17 4.24
C PRO A 72 -7.75 20.88 3.18
N VAL A 73 -8.07 20.02 2.23
CA VAL A 73 -7.22 19.56 1.12
C VAL A 73 -6.60 20.73 0.38
N ARG A 74 -5.34 21.07 0.70
CA ARG A 74 -4.58 22.07 -0.06
C ARG A 74 -3.61 21.43 -1.03
N ARG A 75 -2.97 20.30 -0.68
CA ARG A 75 -2.19 19.41 -1.57
C ARG A 75 -2.09 18.01 -0.94
N ASP A 76 -2.20 16.94 -1.73
CA ASP A 76 -1.94 15.58 -1.27
C ASP A 76 -0.44 15.45 -0.93
N TYR A 77 -0.10 15.47 0.37
CA TYR A 77 1.26 15.20 0.83
C TYR A 77 1.49 13.69 0.86
N PHE A 78 1.79 13.12 -0.32
CA PHE A 78 2.30 11.77 -0.39
C PHE A 78 3.74 11.72 0.15
N TYR A 79 4.01 10.74 1.02
CA TYR A 79 5.34 10.50 1.60
C TYR A 79 5.99 9.23 1.05
N TRP A 80 5.24 8.41 0.32
CA TRP A 80 5.76 7.25 -0.40
C TRP A 80 4.98 6.99 -1.69
N ARG A 81 5.67 6.44 -2.69
CA ARG A 81 5.06 5.97 -3.95
C ARG A 81 5.82 4.78 -4.53
N SER A 82 5.13 3.93 -5.28
CA SER A 82 5.74 2.77 -5.95
C SER A 82 6.53 3.09 -7.22
N CYS A 83 6.49 4.32 -7.74
CA CYS A 83 7.20 4.70 -8.98
C CYS A 83 6.92 3.78 -10.18
N THR A 84 5.69 3.30 -10.34
CA THR A 84 5.23 2.39 -11.41
C THR A 84 4.38 3.08 -12.48
N ARG A 85 4.41 4.42 -12.56
CA ARG A 85 3.62 5.25 -13.50
C ARG A 85 3.69 4.81 -14.98
N ASN A 86 4.73 4.10 -15.40
CA ASN A 86 4.88 3.62 -16.78
C ASN A 86 3.89 2.49 -17.12
N ALA A 87 3.33 1.82 -16.11
CA ALA A 87 2.22 0.90 -16.30
C ALA A 87 0.97 1.72 -16.59
N ARG A 88 0.46 1.61 -17.83
CA ARG A 88 -0.80 2.21 -18.26
C ARG A 88 -1.89 1.89 -17.22
N GLY A 89 -2.76 2.87 -16.96
CA GLY A 89 -3.60 2.92 -15.76
C GLY A 89 -4.45 1.69 -15.44
N ASN A 90 -5.00 1.66 -14.23
CA ASN A 90 -5.72 0.53 -13.60
C ASN A 90 -4.82 -0.60 -13.09
N VAL A 91 -3.70 -0.24 -12.45
CA VAL A 91 -2.87 -1.19 -11.69
C VAL A 91 -3.64 -1.75 -10.50
N LEU A 92 -3.38 -3.00 -10.15
CA LEU A 92 -3.95 -3.69 -8.99
C LEU A 92 -2.85 -3.95 -7.96
N LEU A 93 -3.11 -3.67 -6.69
CA LEU A 93 -2.29 -4.18 -5.58
C LEU A 93 -2.87 -5.51 -5.13
N ASN A 94 -2.06 -6.56 -5.08
CA ASN A 94 -2.49 -7.93 -4.80
C ASN A 94 -1.66 -8.50 -3.65
N LEU A 95 -2.34 -9.24 -2.76
CA LEU A 95 -1.69 -10.10 -1.78
C LEU A 95 -2.09 -11.54 -2.09
N ASP A 96 -1.14 -12.33 -2.59
CA ASP A 96 -1.40 -13.69 -3.09
C ASP A 96 -1.04 -14.76 -2.06
N THR A 97 -1.58 -15.95 -2.28
CA THR A 97 -1.43 -17.19 -1.49
C THR A 97 0.01 -17.70 -1.35
N ASN A 98 0.96 -17.15 -2.12
CA ASN A 98 2.39 -17.42 -2.04
C ASN A 98 3.16 -16.32 -1.28
N ASP A 99 2.44 -15.51 -0.50
CA ASP A 99 2.97 -14.47 0.39
C ASP A 99 3.57 -13.27 -0.34
N LEU A 100 3.32 -13.17 -1.64
CA LEU A 100 3.75 -12.05 -2.46
C LEU A 100 2.72 -10.93 -2.41
N LEU A 101 3.20 -9.76 -2.00
CA LEU A 101 2.53 -8.48 -2.17
C LEU A 101 3.12 -7.81 -3.41
N TYR A 102 2.31 -7.57 -4.43
CA TYR A 102 2.80 -7.07 -5.72
C TYR A 102 1.78 -6.23 -6.48
N LEU A 103 2.26 -5.55 -7.52
CA LEU A 103 1.47 -4.74 -8.43
C LEU A 103 1.31 -5.47 -9.77
N LEU A 104 0.07 -5.55 -10.26
CA LEU A 104 -0.26 -6.05 -11.60
C LEU A 104 -0.69 -4.91 -12.52
N ASP A 105 -0.23 -4.92 -13.76
CA ASP A 105 -0.80 -4.08 -14.81
C ASP A 105 -2.14 -4.64 -15.34
N THR A 106 -2.76 -3.91 -16.26
CA THR A 106 -4.04 -4.28 -16.89
C THR A 106 -3.97 -5.53 -17.78
N ASN A 107 -2.77 -5.97 -18.17
CA ASN A 107 -2.57 -7.18 -18.95
C ASN A 107 -2.29 -8.39 -18.03
N GLY A 108 -2.27 -8.20 -16.70
CA GLY A 108 -1.93 -9.24 -15.74
C GLY A 108 -0.42 -9.47 -15.56
N ASN A 109 0.43 -8.56 -16.04
CA ASN A 109 1.87 -8.66 -15.80
C ASN A 109 2.22 -8.10 -14.42
N ASN A 110 3.06 -8.82 -13.69
CA ASN A 110 3.66 -8.29 -12.46
C ASN A 110 4.70 -7.22 -12.83
N ILE A 111 4.45 -5.99 -12.38
CA ILE A 111 5.29 -4.82 -12.67
C ILE A 111 6.17 -4.42 -11.48
N ARG A 112 5.87 -4.92 -10.28
CA ARG A 112 6.64 -4.62 -9.05
C ARG A 112 6.25 -5.55 -7.91
N ASN A 113 7.24 -6.21 -7.32
CA ASN A 113 7.11 -6.84 -6.01
C ASN A 113 7.32 -5.80 -4.90
N LEU A 114 6.48 -5.85 -3.88
CA LEU A 114 6.51 -4.98 -2.70
C LEU A 114 6.99 -5.73 -1.44
N SER A 115 6.84 -7.05 -1.41
CA SER A 115 7.50 -7.93 -0.45
C SER A 115 8.64 -8.70 -1.09
N ASP A 116 9.62 -9.10 -0.28
CA ASP A 116 10.59 -10.11 -0.67
C ASP A 116 9.90 -11.47 -0.69
N SER A 117 10.18 -12.30 -1.70
CA SER A 117 9.78 -13.71 -1.65
C SER A 117 10.54 -14.38 -0.51
N ARG A 118 9.90 -14.63 0.62
CA ARG A 118 10.47 -15.45 1.69
C ARG A 118 9.50 -16.56 2.00
N THR A 119 9.94 -17.79 1.74
CA THR A 119 9.31 -19.01 2.22
C THR A 119 9.42 -19.04 3.74
N ILE A 120 8.40 -18.53 4.43
CA ILE A 120 8.23 -18.86 5.85
C ILE A 120 7.56 -20.24 5.87
N PHE A 121 8.30 -21.26 6.31
CA PHE A 121 7.77 -22.61 6.47
C PHE A 121 6.63 -22.61 7.50
N GLY A 122 5.44 -23.08 7.11
CA GLY A 122 4.27 -23.25 7.99
C GLY A 122 2.95 -22.81 7.35
N GLN A 123 1.82 -23.04 8.06
CA GLN A 123 0.53 -22.43 7.71
C GLN A 123 0.47 -21.02 8.31
N ALA A 124 1.02 -20.03 7.61
CA ALA A 124 0.97 -18.63 8.03
C ALA A 124 -0.21 -17.88 7.40
N LEU A 125 -0.89 -17.06 8.19
CA LEU A 125 -1.89 -16.11 7.70
C LEU A 125 -1.20 -14.77 7.44
N TYR A 126 -1.38 -14.24 6.24
CA TYR A 126 -0.82 -12.95 5.85
C TYR A 126 -1.89 -11.88 5.72
N ARG A 127 -1.51 -10.68 6.14
CA ARG A 127 -2.30 -9.46 5.90
C ARG A 127 -1.38 -8.27 5.71
N ALA A 128 -1.77 -7.35 4.85
CA ALA A 128 -1.09 -6.08 4.68
C ALA A 128 -1.97 -4.93 5.20
N THR A 129 -1.52 -4.20 6.21
CA THR A 129 -2.30 -3.17 6.92
C THR A 129 -1.58 -1.83 6.88
N ILE A 130 -2.31 -0.73 6.66
CA ILE A 130 -1.81 0.62 6.96
C ILE A 130 -2.18 0.97 8.40
N ASP A 131 -1.20 0.94 9.29
CA ASP A 131 -1.45 1.13 10.72
C ASP A 131 -1.66 2.61 11.07
N ALA A 132 -2.12 2.88 12.30
CA ALA A 132 -2.40 4.22 12.81
C ALA A 132 -1.21 5.18 12.77
N ASP A 133 0.02 4.67 12.67
CA ASP A 133 1.24 5.47 12.51
C ASP A 133 1.58 5.81 11.05
N GLY A 134 0.74 5.38 10.10
CA GLY A 134 0.89 5.66 8.68
C GLY A 134 1.90 4.76 7.97
N ILE A 135 2.32 3.65 8.57
CA ILE A 135 3.22 2.70 7.91
C ILE A 135 2.41 1.52 7.38
N PHE A 136 2.65 1.15 6.12
CA PHE A 136 2.06 -0.02 5.50
C PHE A 136 2.94 -1.24 5.76
N ARG A 137 2.38 -2.26 6.38
CA ARG A 137 3.11 -3.41 6.91
C ARG A 137 2.49 -4.70 6.44
N LEU A 138 3.33 -5.62 5.97
CA LEU A 138 2.94 -6.99 5.72
C LEU A 138 3.25 -7.81 6.99
N TYR A 139 2.20 -8.34 7.59
CA TYR A 139 2.24 -9.20 8.76
C TYR A 139 2.13 -10.65 8.35
N SER A 140 2.94 -11.51 8.98
CA SER A 140 2.72 -12.95 9.00
C SER A 140 2.33 -13.42 10.40
N HIS A 141 1.35 -14.31 10.48
CA HIS A 141 0.91 -14.94 11.72
C HIS A 141 0.95 -16.45 11.56
N ASN A 142 1.88 -17.10 12.26
CA ASN A 142 1.95 -18.56 12.24
C ASN A 142 0.78 -19.16 13.04
N LEU A 143 0.05 -20.09 12.44
CA LEU A 143 -1.05 -20.82 13.07
C LEU A 143 -0.60 -22.08 13.81
N ASP A 144 0.70 -22.44 13.75
CA ASP A 144 1.27 -23.52 14.53
C ASP A 144 1.15 -23.21 16.02
N ARG A 145 0.38 -24.05 16.72
CA ARG A 145 -0.13 -23.89 18.09
C ARG A 145 0.88 -23.59 19.22
N TYR A 146 2.17 -23.46 18.92
CA TYR A 146 3.25 -23.32 19.91
C TYR A 146 4.24 -22.19 19.63
N SER A 147 4.06 -21.40 18.57
CA SER A 147 5.07 -20.41 18.16
C SER A 147 4.42 -19.10 17.71
N TYR A 148 4.25 -18.14 18.63
CA TYR A 148 3.90 -16.77 18.26
C TYR A 148 5.09 -16.08 17.60
N CYS A 149 5.33 -16.36 16.32
CA CYS A 149 6.26 -15.59 15.51
C CYS A 149 5.44 -14.60 14.67
N VAL A 150 5.40 -13.33 15.11
CA VAL A 150 4.92 -12.24 14.26
C VAL A 150 6.11 -11.78 13.41
N GLY A 151 6.14 -12.20 12.15
CA GLY A 151 7.08 -11.64 11.17
C GLY A 151 6.55 -10.30 10.69
N LEU A 152 7.34 -9.23 10.88
CA LEU A 152 7.01 -7.90 10.39
C LEU A 152 7.89 -7.55 9.20
N ILE A 153 7.32 -7.43 8.01
CA ILE A 153 8.00 -6.84 6.86
C ILE A 153 7.47 -5.41 6.73
N VAL A 154 8.35 -4.44 7.02
CA VAL A 154 8.02 -3.02 6.94
C VAL A 154 8.19 -2.56 5.49
N ILE A 155 7.08 -2.25 4.83
CA ILE A 155 7.04 -1.78 3.44
C ILE A 155 6.81 -0.26 3.46
N ALA A 156 7.65 0.48 4.18
CA ALA A 156 7.85 1.93 4.04
C ALA A 156 8.83 2.45 5.10
N ILE A 157 9.76 3.34 4.70
CA ILE A 157 10.54 4.14 5.65
C ILE A 157 9.59 5.17 6.28
N SER A 158 9.57 5.22 7.61
CA SER A 158 8.67 6.06 8.42
C SER A 158 8.57 7.52 7.94
N ALA A 159 7.36 8.07 7.91
CA ALA A 159 7.11 9.50 7.71
C ALA A 159 7.87 10.41 8.71
N ALA A 160 8.22 9.88 9.89
CA ALA A 160 8.96 10.59 10.93
C ALA A 160 10.41 10.92 10.52
N LEU A 161 11.02 10.14 9.62
CA LEU A 161 12.37 10.39 9.11
C LEU A 161 12.40 11.56 8.10
N ILE A 162 11.30 11.81 7.38
CA ILE A 162 11.24 12.84 6.34
C ILE A 162 11.10 14.25 6.93
N PHE A 163 10.39 14.42 8.06
CA PHE A 163 10.32 15.72 8.74
C PHE A 163 11.68 16.20 9.27
N ARG A 164 12.58 15.29 9.66
CA ARG A 164 13.94 15.64 10.10
C ARG A 164 14.92 15.86 8.94
N HIS A 165 14.71 15.22 7.79
CA HIS A 165 15.61 15.35 6.63
C HIS A 165 15.33 16.61 5.77
N ARG A 166 14.06 17.05 5.67
CA ARG A 166 13.68 18.19 4.82
C ARG A 166 14.04 19.59 5.33
N ALA A 167 14.62 19.74 6.53
CA ALA A 167 15.21 21.01 6.95
C ALA A 167 16.57 21.30 6.27
N ARG A 168 17.24 20.28 5.70
CA ARG A 168 18.60 20.43 5.13
C ARG A 168 18.64 20.44 3.60
N GLU A 169 17.74 19.73 2.92
CA GLU A 169 17.85 19.54 1.46
C GLU A 169 17.16 20.63 0.63
N CYS A 170 16.16 21.34 1.16
CA CYS A 170 15.56 22.49 0.44
C CYS A 170 16.49 23.70 0.32
N LYS A 171 17.63 23.73 1.04
CA LYS A 171 18.64 24.79 0.93
C LYS A 171 19.74 24.47 -0.09
N ALA A 172 19.86 23.21 -0.51
CA ALA A 172 20.87 22.79 -1.49
C ALA A 172 20.39 22.96 -2.94
N ILE A 173 19.09 22.76 -3.21
CA ILE A 173 18.55 22.75 -4.58
C ILE A 173 18.25 24.18 -5.10
N SER A 174 18.19 25.20 -4.24
CA SER A 174 17.98 26.59 -4.68
C SER A 174 19.26 27.31 -5.16
N ASN A 175 20.45 26.73 -4.94
CA ASN A 175 21.72 27.37 -5.31
C ASN A 175 22.33 26.84 -6.61
N GLU A 176 21.77 25.80 -7.24
CA GLU A 176 22.29 25.22 -8.49
C GLU A 176 21.50 25.64 -9.75
N ALA A 177 20.51 26.55 -9.62
CA ALA A 177 19.69 27.01 -10.74
C ALA A 177 20.03 28.45 -11.22
N SER A 178 21.20 29.01 -10.87
CA SER A 178 21.57 30.39 -11.19
C SER A 178 22.94 30.59 -11.84
N GLU A 179 23.50 29.59 -12.52
CA GLU A 179 24.65 29.75 -13.43
C GLU A 179 24.46 28.73 -14.57
N GLY A 180 24.44 29.00 -15.87
CA GLY A 180 24.65 30.16 -16.71
C GLY A 180 24.74 29.60 -18.14
N LEU A 181 23.73 29.85 -18.97
CA LEU A 181 23.74 29.51 -20.39
C LEU A 181 24.59 30.56 -21.12
N VAL A 182 25.68 30.16 -21.78
CA VAL A 182 26.29 30.97 -22.84
C VAL A 182 26.52 30.07 -24.05
N ILE A 183 25.79 30.39 -25.10
CA ILE A 183 25.94 29.90 -26.47
C ILE A 183 26.99 30.81 -27.10
N ASP A 184 27.92 30.26 -27.89
CA ASP A 184 28.53 31.06 -28.95
C ASP A 184 28.60 30.27 -30.26
N VAL A 185 28.24 30.96 -31.33
CA VAL A 185 28.11 30.48 -32.71
C VAL A 185 29.19 31.16 -33.53
N THR A 186 30.16 30.41 -34.04
CA THR A 186 30.59 30.42 -35.46
C THR A 186 31.56 29.29 -35.73
#